data_AF-A0A1I1V5G4-F1
#
_entry.id   AF-A0A1I1V5G4-F1
#
_cell.length_a   1.000
_cell.length_b   1.000
_cell.length_c   1.000
_cell.angle_alpha   90.00
_cell.angle_beta   90.00
_cell.angle_gamma   90.00
#
_symmetry.space_group_name_H-M   'P 1'
#
loop_
_entity.id
_entity.type
_entity.pdbx_description
1 polymer ?
#
loop_
_entity_poly.entity_id
_entity_poly.type
_entity_poly.pdbx_seq_one_letter_code
_entity_poly.pdbx_strand_id
1 'polypeptide(L)'
;MKTTEVRIWGVRKKKGRGGKEAFEVRWSVAGRPISRSRATKGLADKLRSQLIMAVDAGEQFDTVTGLPSSLEEEAPKRTWYEFALDYLRMKWPHASPNYRDEINEGLTAITKAILPKTPERPSDEVLQRALRDWAFLLPGPKDRELPPPERSVLTWIEENSPPLAALADPAVLLGVVHAIALRLDGEAAGAETAKRKRKTLVNALKYATQIGEFEDNPLGRITMPTVLTVRQVDPRVVVNPEQATSLINAVSYVGGYERARGRRLMGLFAGMYYAGLRPAEAVGVAEPDCTLPLQGWGQVVLHRTRPTVGKKWTKTGEAHDDRGLKNRAAQEVRVVPLPPQLVRIWNWSIETFGTADDGRLFFNERGGLVGSSTYYRVWSEARQLALPPDLVKSPLAARPYDLRHAALSSWLNAGVPSTEVAERAGNSVEVLNARYAKCLHGRHVVANRLIENLYGEYE
;
A
#
# COMPACT_ATOMS: atom_id res chain seq x y z
N MET A 1 -20.19 30.88 -31.15
CA MET A 1 -20.99 31.47 -32.26
C MET A 1 -20.84 30.50 -33.41
N LYS A 2 -21.92 30.10 -34.11
CA LYS A 2 -21.83 29.04 -35.12
C LYS A 2 -22.00 29.63 -36.53
N THR A 3 -21.21 29.16 -37.50
CA THR A 3 -21.17 29.69 -38.88
C THR A 3 -21.01 28.57 -39.89
N THR A 4 -21.51 28.76 -41.11
CA THR A 4 -21.30 27.87 -42.26
C THR A 4 -20.16 28.34 -43.17
N GLU A 5 -19.55 29.50 -42.87
CA GLU A 5 -18.43 30.02 -43.65
C GLU A 5 -17.14 29.28 -43.31
N VAL A 6 -16.88 28.20 -44.07
CA VAL A 6 -15.73 27.31 -43.87
C VAL A 6 -14.94 27.14 -45.16
N ARG A 7 -13.61 27.22 -45.08
CA ARG A 7 -12.70 26.85 -46.18
C ARG A 7 -11.73 25.78 -45.72
N ILE A 8 -11.68 24.65 -46.43
CA ILE A 8 -10.84 23.49 -46.08
C ILE A 8 -9.71 23.35 -47.10
N TRP A 9 -8.47 23.24 -46.64
CA TRP A 9 -7.31 23.05 -47.50
C TRP A 9 -6.90 21.57 -47.61
N GLY A 10 -6.02 21.26 -48.56
CA GLY A 10 -5.44 19.93 -48.73
C GLY A 10 -4.50 19.53 -47.59
N VAL A 11 -4.31 18.22 -47.40
CA VAL A 11 -3.37 17.68 -46.40
C VAL A 11 -1.94 18.03 -46.79
N ARG A 12 -1.21 18.68 -45.88
CA ARG A 12 0.19 19.05 -46.07
C ARG A 12 1.10 18.19 -45.20
N LYS A 13 2.21 17.73 -45.78
CA LYS A 13 3.29 17.07 -45.03
C LYS A 13 4.14 18.11 -44.28
N LYS A 14 4.34 17.90 -42.98
CA LYS A 14 5.14 18.74 -42.08
C LYS A 14 6.17 17.88 -41.37
N LYS A 15 7.40 18.39 -41.21
CA LYS A 15 8.39 17.77 -40.32
C LYS A 15 8.06 18.16 -38.87
N GLY A 16 7.76 17.16 -38.03
CA GLY A 16 7.53 17.36 -36.60
C GLY A 16 8.84 17.54 -35.81
N ARG A 17 8.73 17.92 -34.53
CA ARG A 17 9.88 17.90 -33.60
C ARG A 17 10.41 16.46 -33.48
N GLY A 18 11.71 16.26 -33.74
CA GLY A 18 12.36 14.95 -33.66
C GLY A 18 12.38 14.12 -34.95
N GLY A 19 12.14 14.73 -36.12
CA GLY A 19 12.33 14.08 -37.43
C GLY A 19 11.19 13.16 -37.89
N LYS A 20 10.13 12.99 -37.08
CA LYS A 20 8.93 12.24 -37.47
C LYS A 20 8.06 13.06 -38.43
N GLU A 21 7.55 12.40 -39.46
CA GLU A 21 6.63 12.99 -40.43
C GLU A 21 5.25 13.17 -39.80
N ALA A 22 4.65 14.36 -39.97
CA ALA A 22 3.28 14.64 -39.55
C ALA A 22 2.49 15.19 -40.74
N PHE A 23 1.19 14.90 -40.77
CA PHE A 23 0.29 15.33 -41.83
C PHE A 23 -0.71 16.33 -41.23
N GLU A 24 -0.66 17.58 -41.71
CA GLU A 24 -1.43 18.71 -41.19
C GLU A 24 -2.63 18.98 -42.09
N VAL A 25 -3.82 19.05 -41.50
CA VAL A 25 -5.06 19.52 -42.11
C VAL A 25 -5.30 20.95 -41.62
N ARG A 26 -5.55 21.88 -42.54
CA ARG A 26 -5.88 23.28 -42.22
C ARG A 26 -7.27 23.60 -42.75
N TRP A 27 -8.03 24.38 -42.00
CA TRP A 27 -9.29 24.96 -42.44
C TRP A 27 -9.53 26.28 -41.71
N SER A 28 -10.41 27.13 -42.23
CA SER A 28 -10.79 28.38 -41.59
C SER A 28 -12.28 28.43 -41.35
N VAL A 29 -12.69 28.97 -40.21
CA VAL A 29 -14.09 29.18 -39.82
C VAL A 29 -14.27 30.68 -39.56
N ALA A 30 -15.16 31.35 -40.31
CA ALA A 30 -15.32 32.82 -40.28
C ALA A 30 -13.98 33.58 -40.34
N GLY A 31 -13.11 33.21 -41.30
CA GLY A 31 -11.80 33.83 -41.50
C GLY A 31 -10.71 33.45 -40.49
N ARG A 32 -11.02 32.70 -39.41
CA ARG A 32 -10.03 32.27 -38.41
C ARG A 32 -9.36 30.97 -38.84
N PRO A 33 -8.02 30.93 -39.05
CA PRO A 33 -7.32 29.71 -39.46
C PRO A 33 -7.13 28.74 -38.29
N ILE A 34 -7.42 27.47 -38.54
CA ILE A 34 -7.32 26.36 -37.59
C ILE A 34 -6.55 25.23 -38.28
N SER A 35 -5.77 24.47 -37.49
CA SER A 35 -4.98 23.37 -38.02
C SER A 35 -4.90 22.22 -37.03
N ARG A 36 -5.02 20.98 -37.52
CA ARG A 36 -4.77 19.75 -36.75
C ARG A 36 -3.79 18.86 -37.49
N SER A 37 -2.80 18.35 -36.76
CA SER A 37 -1.83 17.38 -37.28
C SER A 37 -2.21 15.94 -36.89
N ARG A 38 -1.89 14.99 -37.76
CA ARG A 38 -2.06 13.54 -37.56
C ARG A 38 -0.75 12.81 -37.90
N ALA A 39 -0.58 11.62 -37.33
CA ALA A 39 0.64 10.83 -37.48
C ALA A 39 0.78 10.21 -38.89
N THR A 40 -0.33 9.91 -39.57
CA THR A 40 -0.33 9.29 -40.90
C THR A 40 -1.17 10.09 -41.89
N LYS A 41 -0.86 9.97 -43.18
CA LYS A 41 -1.61 10.62 -44.26
C LYS A 41 -3.06 10.18 -44.27
N GLY A 42 -3.33 8.88 -44.09
CA GLY A 42 -4.69 8.34 -44.05
C GLY A 42 -5.56 8.91 -42.93
N LEU A 43 -5.00 9.15 -41.74
CA LEU A 43 -5.73 9.80 -40.65
C LEU A 43 -6.03 11.28 -40.93
N ALA A 44 -5.11 11.98 -41.60
CA ALA A 44 -5.32 13.36 -42.02
C ALA A 44 -6.36 13.46 -43.16
N ASP A 45 -6.30 12.55 -44.14
CA ASP A 45 -7.28 12.48 -45.23
C ASP A 45 -8.67 12.12 -44.70
N LYS A 46 -8.77 11.20 -43.73
CA LYS A 46 -10.04 10.87 -43.05
C LYS A 46 -10.64 12.10 -42.36
N LEU A 47 -9.84 12.84 -41.60
CA LEU A 47 -10.30 14.08 -40.95
C LEU A 47 -10.75 15.13 -41.97
N ARG A 48 -9.99 15.30 -43.06
CA ARG A 48 -10.36 16.22 -44.14
C ARG A 48 -11.69 15.81 -44.77
N SER A 49 -11.89 14.53 -45.08
CA SER A 49 -13.16 14.05 -45.64
C SER A 49 -14.33 14.26 -44.69
N GLN A 50 -14.15 14.06 -43.38
CA GLN A 50 -15.18 14.34 -42.38
C GLN A 50 -15.57 15.83 -42.36
N LEU A 51 -14.58 16.73 -42.42
CA LEU A 51 -14.85 18.18 -42.48
C LEU A 51 -15.57 18.57 -43.78
N ILE A 52 -15.22 17.97 -44.92
CA ILE A 52 -15.89 18.21 -46.20
C ILE A 52 -17.34 17.73 -46.16
N MET A 53 -17.58 16.50 -45.67
CA MET A 53 -18.92 15.95 -45.53
C MET A 53 -19.81 16.82 -44.63
N ALA A 54 -19.26 17.38 -43.55
CA ALA A 54 -19.98 18.29 -42.68
C ALA A 54 -20.34 19.63 -43.36
N VAL A 55 -19.46 20.14 -44.23
CA VAL A 55 -19.76 21.33 -45.06
C VAL A 55 -20.84 21.01 -46.09
N ASP A 56 -20.75 19.87 -46.78
CA ASP A 56 -21.73 19.43 -47.78
C ASP A 56 -23.11 19.17 -47.14
N ALA A 57 -23.14 18.71 -45.89
CA ALA A 57 -24.35 18.54 -45.09
C ALA A 57 -24.91 19.86 -44.52
N GLY A 58 -24.26 20.99 -44.76
CA GLY A 58 -24.70 22.31 -44.27
C GLY A 58 -24.57 22.50 -42.75
N GLU A 59 -23.69 21.74 -42.10
CA GLU A 59 -23.50 21.84 -40.66
C GLU A 59 -22.89 23.19 -40.25
N GLN A 60 -23.30 23.69 -39.09
CA GLN A 60 -22.69 24.90 -38.53
C GLN A 60 -21.45 24.53 -37.70
N PHE A 61 -20.38 25.28 -37.91
CA PHE A 61 -19.10 25.15 -37.24
C PHE A 61 -18.99 26.18 -36.11
N ASP A 62 -18.51 25.76 -34.95
CA ASP A 62 -18.25 26.68 -33.84
C ASP A 62 -17.00 27.55 -34.11
N THR A 63 -17.12 28.86 -33.91
CA THR A 63 -16.06 29.84 -34.20
C THR A 63 -14.90 29.84 -33.19
N VAL A 64 -15.04 29.13 -32.06
CA VAL A 64 -14.02 28.97 -31.02
C VAL A 64 -13.27 27.66 -31.22
N THR A 65 -13.97 26.54 -31.37
CA THR A 65 -13.37 25.20 -31.51
C THR A 65 -12.98 24.87 -32.95
N GLY A 66 -13.68 25.46 -33.92
CA GLY A 66 -13.49 25.23 -35.34
C GLY A 66 -14.11 23.95 -35.88
N LEU A 67 -14.90 23.22 -35.09
CA LEU A 67 -15.43 21.92 -35.50
C LEU A 67 -16.93 22.04 -35.83
N PRO A 68 -17.43 21.23 -36.78
CA PRO A 68 -18.86 21.05 -36.99
C PRO A 68 -19.47 20.31 -35.80
N SER A 69 -20.78 20.45 -35.63
CA SER A 69 -21.48 19.84 -34.49
C SER A 69 -21.38 18.30 -34.48
N SER A 70 -21.24 17.66 -35.65
CA SER A 70 -20.97 16.20 -35.77
C SER A 70 -19.56 15.76 -35.36
N LEU A 71 -18.62 16.70 -35.21
CA LEU A 71 -17.24 16.45 -34.76
C LEU A 71 -16.91 17.17 -33.44
N GLU A 72 -17.86 17.93 -32.86
CA GLU A 72 -17.79 18.37 -31.47
C GLU A 72 -17.74 17.09 -30.62
N GLU A 73 -16.66 16.90 -29.86
CA GLU A 73 -16.50 15.71 -29.01
C GLU A 73 -17.69 15.64 -28.03
N GLU A 74 -18.50 14.59 -28.12
CA GLU A 74 -19.47 14.22 -27.08
C GLU A 74 -18.74 14.18 -25.73
N ALA A 75 -19.14 15.04 -24.78
CA ALA A 75 -18.69 14.94 -23.40
C ALA A 75 -19.72 14.17 -22.55
N PRO A 76 -19.33 13.26 -21.64
CA PRO A 76 -18.07 12.53 -21.51
C PRO A 76 -18.21 11.02 -21.80
N LYS A 77 -17.20 10.47 -22.48
CA LYS A 77 -16.73 9.10 -22.21
C LYS A 77 -16.30 9.05 -20.74
N ARG A 78 -17.16 8.52 -19.86
CA ARG A 78 -16.93 8.11 -18.47
C ARG A 78 -16.10 9.07 -17.57
N THR A 79 -16.67 9.48 -16.45
CA THR A 79 -15.95 10.29 -15.46
C THR A 79 -14.84 9.49 -14.75
N TRP A 80 -13.87 10.19 -14.15
CA TRP A 80 -12.88 9.53 -13.28
C TRP A 80 -13.56 8.76 -12.14
N TYR A 81 -14.59 9.33 -11.52
CA TYR A 81 -15.26 8.71 -10.37
C TYR A 81 -15.95 7.39 -10.74
N GLU A 82 -16.69 7.35 -11.84
CA GLU A 82 -17.30 6.12 -12.36
C GLU A 82 -16.24 5.06 -12.69
N PHE A 83 -15.17 5.48 -13.39
CA PHE A 83 -14.05 4.60 -13.68
C PHE A 83 -13.40 4.04 -12.42
N ALA A 84 -13.21 4.87 -11.38
CA ALA A 84 -12.59 4.46 -10.12
C ALA A 84 -13.44 3.43 -9.36
N LEU A 85 -14.77 3.57 -9.37
CA LEU A 85 -15.69 2.60 -8.78
C LEU A 85 -15.62 1.25 -9.51
N ASP A 86 -15.55 1.24 -10.83
CA ASP A 86 -15.47 0.00 -11.61
C ASP A 86 -14.07 -0.65 -11.54
N TYR A 87 -13.01 0.15 -11.53
CA TYR A 87 -11.66 -0.34 -11.24
C TYR A 87 -11.61 -1.00 -9.85
N LEU A 88 -12.24 -0.40 -8.83
CA LEU A 88 -12.34 -0.98 -7.50
C LEU A 88 -13.09 -2.30 -7.55
N ARG A 89 -14.29 -2.35 -8.17
CA ARG A 89 -15.10 -3.58 -8.31
C ARG A 89 -14.32 -4.70 -9.00
N MET A 90 -13.58 -4.39 -10.05
CA MET A 90 -12.72 -5.35 -10.74
C MET A 90 -11.56 -5.85 -9.86
N LYS A 91 -10.90 -4.98 -9.09
CA LYS A 91 -9.76 -5.38 -8.24
C LYS A 91 -10.15 -6.08 -6.94
N TRP A 92 -11.31 -5.75 -6.37
CA TRP A 92 -11.70 -6.15 -5.01
C TRP A 92 -11.71 -7.68 -4.75
N PRO A 93 -12.20 -8.54 -5.67
CA PRO A 93 -12.24 -9.99 -5.46
C PRO A 93 -10.86 -10.62 -5.31
N HIS A 94 -9.86 -10.05 -6.01
CA HIS A 94 -8.49 -10.52 -6.07
C HIS A 94 -7.56 -9.80 -5.07
N ALA A 95 -8.04 -8.76 -4.40
CA ALA A 95 -7.28 -7.98 -3.44
C ALA A 95 -7.42 -8.56 -2.02
N SER A 96 -6.29 -8.74 -1.34
CA SER A 96 -6.30 -9.03 0.10
C SER A 96 -6.79 -7.82 0.90
N PRO A 97 -7.31 -7.99 2.14
CA PRO A 97 -7.85 -6.88 2.94
C PRO A 97 -6.94 -5.66 3.07
N ASN A 98 -5.65 -5.84 3.39
CA ASN A 98 -4.68 -4.72 3.43
C ASN A 98 -4.53 -4.04 2.08
N TYR A 99 -4.56 -4.81 0.99
CA TYR A 99 -4.46 -4.26 -0.35
C TYR A 99 -5.74 -3.52 -0.76
N ARG A 100 -6.91 -3.92 -0.25
CA ARG A 100 -8.17 -3.18 -0.42
C ARG A 100 -8.10 -1.81 0.26
N ASP A 101 -7.59 -1.76 1.50
CA ASP A 101 -7.35 -0.48 2.19
C ASP A 101 -6.35 0.40 1.43
N GLU A 102 -5.26 -0.16 0.90
CA GLU A 102 -4.29 0.57 0.07
C GLU A 102 -4.91 1.10 -1.25
N ILE A 103 -5.75 0.31 -1.92
CA ILE A 103 -6.48 0.74 -3.11
C ILE A 103 -7.42 1.88 -2.74
N ASN A 104 -8.20 1.72 -1.68
CA ASN A 104 -9.14 2.73 -1.20
C ASN A 104 -8.42 4.04 -0.80
N GLU A 105 -7.30 3.96 -0.07
CA GLU A 105 -6.49 5.12 0.31
C GLU A 105 -5.98 5.85 -0.94
N GLY A 106 -5.45 5.08 -1.90
CA GLY A 106 -4.97 5.59 -3.18
C GLY A 106 -6.07 6.27 -3.98
N LEU A 107 -7.20 5.59 -4.23
CA LEU A 107 -8.32 6.14 -4.99
C LEU A 107 -8.91 7.37 -4.32
N THR A 108 -9.00 7.39 -2.98
CA THR A 108 -9.42 8.57 -2.23
C THR A 108 -8.52 9.76 -2.50
N ALA A 109 -7.19 9.57 -2.33
CA ALA A 109 -6.22 10.65 -2.53
C ALA A 109 -6.23 11.16 -3.98
N ILE A 110 -6.31 10.25 -4.97
CA ILE A 110 -6.35 10.60 -6.39
C ILE A 110 -7.64 11.37 -6.71
N THR A 111 -8.80 10.89 -6.26
CA THR A 111 -10.10 11.53 -6.52
C THR A 111 -10.14 12.94 -5.92
N LYS A 112 -9.69 13.10 -4.68
CA LYS A 112 -9.57 14.43 -4.04
C LYS A 112 -8.67 15.38 -4.84
N ALA A 113 -7.56 14.87 -5.39
CA ALA A 113 -6.60 15.67 -6.14
C ALA A 113 -7.14 16.12 -7.51
N ILE A 114 -8.02 15.32 -8.13
CA ILE A 114 -8.59 15.57 -9.45
C ILE A 114 -9.83 16.47 -9.39
N LEU A 115 -10.61 16.38 -8.31
CA LEU A 115 -11.83 17.17 -8.14
C LEU A 115 -11.52 18.68 -8.18
N PRO A 116 -12.41 19.51 -8.78
CA PRO A 116 -12.20 20.93 -8.90
C PRO A 116 -12.19 21.62 -7.53
N LYS A 117 -11.46 22.74 -7.42
CA LYS A 117 -11.37 23.57 -6.20
C LYS A 117 -12.38 24.73 -6.28
N THR A 118 -13.67 24.42 -6.21
CA THR A 118 -14.75 25.42 -6.21
C THR A 118 -15.10 25.88 -4.79
N PRO A 119 -15.72 27.06 -4.60
CA PRO A 119 -16.18 27.52 -3.29
C PRO A 119 -17.18 26.59 -2.60
N GLU A 120 -17.98 25.86 -3.39
CA GLU A 120 -18.99 24.90 -2.94
C GLU A 120 -18.40 23.52 -2.60
N ARG A 121 -17.10 23.33 -2.80
CA ARG A 121 -16.42 22.06 -2.53
C ARG A 121 -16.52 21.69 -1.05
N PRO A 122 -17.01 20.49 -0.71
CA PRO A 122 -16.97 19.99 0.66
C PRO A 122 -15.54 19.95 1.23
N SER A 123 -15.39 20.10 2.55
CA SER A 123 -14.07 20.08 3.18
C SER A 123 -13.31 18.78 2.88
N ASP A 124 -11.99 18.87 2.94
CA ASP A 124 -11.12 17.75 2.58
C ASP A 124 -11.28 16.54 3.52
N GLU A 125 -11.66 16.78 4.77
CA GLU A 125 -12.02 15.75 5.76
C GLU A 125 -13.35 15.08 5.41
N VAL A 126 -14.35 15.87 4.98
CA VAL A 126 -15.67 15.38 4.60
C VAL A 126 -15.57 14.52 3.33
N LEU A 127 -14.84 15.01 2.31
CA LEU A 127 -14.55 14.24 1.10
C LEU A 127 -13.82 12.94 1.44
N GLN A 128 -12.83 13.00 2.32
CA GLN A 128 -12.09 11.81 2.73
C GLN A 128 -12.98 10.79 3.44
N ARG A 129 -13.84 11.23 4.37
CA ARG A 129 -14.78 10.34 5.06
C ARG A 129 -15.74 9.67 4.07
N ALA A 130 -16.38 10.46 3.20
CA ALA A 130 -17.30 9.96 2.20
C ALA A 130 -16.62 8.96 1.24
N LEU A 131 -15.41 9.26 0.76
CA LEU A 131 -14.69 8.37 -0.14
C LEU A 131 -14.17 7.10 0.54
N ARG A 132 -13.55 7.21 1.74
CA ARG A 132 -12.96 6.08 2.46
C ARG A 132 -14.03 5.11 2.97
N ASP A 133 -15.12 5.62 3.54
CA ASP A 133 -16.12 4.83 4.25
C ASP A 133 -17.36 4.51 3.39
N TRP A 134 -17.61 5.26 2.31
CA TRP A 134 -18.82 5.14 1.51
C TRP A 134 -18.60 4.87 0.02
N ALA A 135 -17.67 5.56 -0.65
CA ALA A 135 -17.43 5.34 -2.08
C ALA A 135 -16.58 4.10 -2.39
N PHE A 136 -15.38 4.03 -1.81
CA PHE A 136 -14.38 3.04 -2.21
C PHE A 136 -14.38 1.78 -1.34
N LEU A 137 -15.57 1.31 -0.99
CA LEU A 137 -15.82 0.05 -0.30
C LEU A 137 -16.87 -0.75 -1.06
N LEU A 138 -16.87 -2.08 -0.89
CA LEU A 138 -17.97 -2.93 -1.35
C LEU A 138 -18.75 -3.48 -0.14
N PRO A 139 -20.10 -3.50 -0.17
CA PRO A 139 -20.98 -3.04 -1.26
C PRO A 139 -20.87 -1.53 -1.54
N GLY A 140 -20.95 -1.16 -2.82
CA GLY A 140 -20.69 0.21 -3.28
C GLY A 140 -21.85 1.16 -2.98
N PRO A 141 -21.70 2.47 -3.28
CA PRO A 141 -22.73 3.48 -3.02
C PRO A 141 -24.13 3.17 -3.58
N LYS A 142 -24.19 2.49 -4.73
CA LYS A 142 -25.44 2.10 -5.40
C LYS A 142 -26.08 0.84 -4.81
N ASP A 143 -25.31 0.07 -4.04
CA ASP A 143 -25.70 -1.25 -3.54
C ASP A 143 -26.01 -1.22 -2.02
N ARG A 144 -26.06 -0.02 -1.41
CA ARG A 144 -26.37 0.17 0.01
C ARG A 144 -27.09 1.48 0.28
N GLU A 145 -27.75 1.56 1.43
CA GLU A 145 -28.30 2.81 1.92
C GLU A 145 -27.19 3.72 2.45
N LEU A 146 -27.19 4.97 1.97
CA LEU A 146 -26.25 6.01 2.38
C LEU A 146 -26.93 6.95 3.37
N PRO A 147 -26.27 7.30 4.50
CA PRO A 147 -26.77 8.35 5.34
C PRO A 147 -26.83 9.68 4.56
N PRO A 148 -27.83 10.55 4.85
CA PRO A 148 -28.05 11.78 4.08
C PRO A 148 -26.81 12.67 3.88
N PRO A 149 -25.95 12.94 4.88
CA PRO A 149 -24.80 13.81 4.67
C PRO A 149 -23.77 13.20 3.71
N GLU A 150 -23.54 11.89 3.78
CA GLU A 150 -22.64 11.20 2.85
C GLU A 150 -23.21 11.13 1.44
N ARG A 151 -24.53 10.94 1.31
CA ARG A 151 -25.21 10.94 0.01
C ARG A 151 -24.99 12.26 -0.73
N SER A 152 -25.24 13.40 -0.09
CA SER A 152 -25.05 14.72 -0.70
C SER A 152 -23.61 14.95 -1.17
N VAL A 153 -22.64 14.50 -0.38
CA VAL A 153 -21.21 14.62 -0.74
C VAL A 153 -20.88 13.73 -1.94
N LEU A 154 -21.37 12.48 -1.98
CA LEU A 154 -21.11 11.58 -3.10
C LEU A 154 -21.81 12.05 -4.39
N THR A 155 -23.01 12.62 -4.30
CA THR A 155 -23.69 13.28 -5.43
C THR A 155 -22.87 14.44 -5.96
N TRP A 156 -22.39 15.32 -5.08
CA TRP A 156 -21.50 16.42 -5.50
C TRP A 156 -20.23 15.91 -6.20
N ILE A 157 -19.63 14.82 -5.70
CA ILE A 157 -18.46 14.19 -6.33
C ILE A 157 -18.80 13.65 -7.72
N GLU A 158 -19.96 13.00 -7.89
CA GLU A 158 -20.42 12.47 -9.17
C GLU A 158 -20.64 13.58 -10.20
N GLU A 159 -21.25 14.70 -9.80
CA GLU A 159 -21.52 15.87 -10.65
C GLU A 159 -20.25 16.67 -11.01
N ASN A 160 -19.26 16.71 -10.11
CA ASN A 160 -18.04 17.51 -10.27
C ASN A 160 -16.81 16.68 -10.69
N SER A 161 -16.97 15.37 -10.91
CA SER A 161 -15.86 14.53 -11.36
C SER A 161 -15.51 14.85 -12.80
N PRO A 162 -14.25 15.20 -13.13
CA PRO A 162 -13.89 15.49 -14.50
C PRO A 162 -13.91 14.22 -15.37
N PRO A 163 -14.03 14.39 -16.70
CA PRO A 163 -13.90 13.29 -17.64
C PRO A 163 -12.59 12.53 -17.42
N LEU A 164 -12.61 11.20 -17.55
CA LEU A 164 -11.39 10.39 -17.42
C LEU A 164 -10.28 10.87 -18.37
N ALA A 165 -10.67 11.33 -19.56
CA ALA A 165 -9.79 11.93 -20.57
C ALA A 165 -8.95 13.11 -20.05
N ALA A 166 -9.38 13.83 -19.00
CA ALA A 166 -8.60 14.92 -18.41
C ALA A 166 -7.24 14.45 -17.88
N LEU A 167 -7.09 13.18 -17.49
CA LEU A 167 -5.81 12.60 -17.08
C LEU A 167 -4.83 12.36 -18.24
N ALA A 168 -5.26 12.55 -19.49
CA ALA A 168 -4.36 12.56 -20.63
C ALA A 168 -3.52 13.85 -20.72
N ASP A 169 -3.95 14.92 -20.05
CA ASP A 169 -3.20 16.17 -19.93
C ASP A 169 -2.03 15.99 -18.93
N PRO A 170 -0.78 16.16 -19.38
CA PRO A 170 0.39 16.09 -18.50
C PRO A 170 0.34 17.03 -17.29
N ALA A 171 -0.26 18.21 -17.40
CA ALA A 171 -0.32 19.18 -16.31
C ALA A 171 -1.26 18.70 -15.19
N VAL A 172 -2.43 18.18 -15.57
CA VAL A 172 -3.40 17.59 -14.63
C VAL A 172 -2.76 16.37 -13.96
N LEU A 173 -2.18 15.46 -14.75
CA LEU A 173 -1.58 14.24 -14.24
C LEU A 173 -0.41 14.52 -13.28
N LEU A 174 0.46 15.49 -13.59
CA LEU A 174 1.55 15.90 -12.71
C LEU A 174 1.02 16.50 -11.40
N GLY A 175 -0.04 17.33 -11.47
CA GLY A 175 -0.72 17.87 -10.29
C GLY A 175 -1.24 16.77 -9.35
N VAL A 176 -1.85 15.71 -9.91
CA VAL A 176 -2.30 14.54 -9.14
C VAL A 176 -1.12 13.84 -8.46
N VAL A 177 -0.03 13.62 -9.20
CA VAL A 177 1.16 12.93 -8.70
C VAL A 177 1.81 13.68 -7.53
N HIS A 178 1.85 15.00 -7.61
CA HIS A 178 2.33 15.85 -6.52
C HIS A 178 1.37 15.79 -5.32
N ALA A 179 0.06 15.92 -5.55
CA ALA A 179 -0.94 15.91 -4.48
C ALA A 179 -0.94 14.59 -3.68
N ILE A 180 -0.82 13.43 -4.34
CA ILE A 180 -0.80 12.13 -3.63
C ILE A 180 0.50 11.89 -2.84
N ALA A 181 1.56 12.65 -3.12
CA ALA A 181 2.79 12.62 -2.36
C ALA A 181 2.74 13.44 -1.07
N LEU A 182 1.66 14.20 -0.85
CA LEU A 182 1.45 15.01 0.34
C LEU A 182 0.48 14.35 1.33
N ARG A 183 0.56 14.79 2.59
CA ARG A 183 -0.39 14.54 3.68
C ARG A 183 -1.49 15.60 3.66
N LEU A 184 -2.50 15.43 4.52
CA LEU A 184 -3.60 16.40 4.67
C LEU A 184 -3.13 17.75 5.21
N ASP A 185 -2.06 17.75 6.01
CA ASP A 185 -1.41 18.95 6.55
C ASP A 185 -0.51 19.67 5.51
N GLY A 186 -0.42 19.15 4.28
CA GLY A 186 0.41 19.71 3.21
C GLY A 186 1.88 19.26 3.25
N GLU A 187 2.31 18.54 4.29
CA GLU A 187 3.68 18.04 4.40
C GLU A 187 3.91 16.78 3.56
N ALA A 188 5.18 16.44 3.31
CA ALA A 188 5.54 15.24 2.56
C ALA A 188 5.02 13.97 3.25
N ALA A 189 4.32 13.11 2.50
CA ALA A 189 3.93 11.79 2.97
C ALA A 189 5.16 10.90 3.15
N GLY A 190 5.09 9.96 4.10
CA GLY A 190 6.12 8.94 4.25
C GLY A 190 6.34 8.18 2.93
N ALA A 191 7.60 7.88 2.61
CA ALA A 191 7.98 7.35 1.30
C ALA A 191 7.19 6.08 0.89
N GLU A 192 6.92 5.18 1.82
CA GLU A 192 6.09 3.99 1.55
C GLU A 192 4.61 4.34 1.30
N THR A 193 4.05 5.35 1.97
CA THR A 193 2.69 5.83 1.71
C THR A 193 2.58 6.45 0.33
N ALA A 194 3.50 7.36 -0.04
CA ALA A 194 3.55 7.97 -1.36
C ALA A 194 3.68 6.90 -2.47
N LYS A 195 4.54 5.90 -2.24
CA LYS A 195 4.71 4.76 -3.17
C LYS A 195 3.44 3.93 -3.34
N ARG A 196 2.68 3.65 -2.27
CA ARG A 196 1.42 2.90 -2.35
C ARG A 196 0.35 3.67 -3.12
N LYS A 197 0.14 4.95 -2.81
CA LYS A 197 -0.81 5.81 -3.54
C LYS A 197 -0.45 5.90 -5.02
N ARG A 198 0.84 6.09 -5.34
CA ARG A 198 1.35 6.07 -6.72
C ARG A 198 1.11 4.75 -7.42
N LYS A 199 1.33 3.61 -6.74
CA LYS A 199 1.05 2.28 -7.30
C LYS A 199 -0.42 2.14 -7.69
N THR A 200 -1.34 2.65 -6.87
CA THR A 200 -2.78 2.66 -7.20
C THR A 200 -3.06 3.47 -8.46
N LEU A 201 -2.49 4.68 -8.60
CA LEU A 201 -2.62 5.49 -9.82
C LEU A 201 -2.09 4.77 -11.08
N VAL A 202 -0.89 4.19 -10.98
CA VAL A 202 -0.26 3.45 -12.08
C VAL A 202 -1.11 2.27 -12.53
N ASN A 203 -1.62 1.49 -11.57
CA ASN A 203 -2.46 0.33 -11.88
C ASN A 203 -3.82 0.73 -12.47
N ALA A 204 -4.42 1.82 -11.97
CA ALA A 204 -5.66 2.36 -12.49
C ALA A 204 -5.50 2.82 -13.94
N LEU A 205 -4.48 3.65 -14.24
CA LEU A 205 -4.25 4.12 -15.60
C LEU A 205 -3.83 3.00 -16.56
N LYS A 206 -3.07 2.01 -16.10
CA LYS A 206 -2.79 0.80 -16.89
C LYS A 206 -4.08 0.04 -17.22
N TYR A 207 -5.00 -0.10 -16.26
CA TYR A 207 -6.29 -0.73 -16.51
C TYR A 207 -7.13 0.08 -17.51
N ALA A 208 -7.18 1.41 -17.37
CA ALA A 208 -7.88 2.29 -18.31
C ALA A 208 -7.39 2.09 -19.76
N THR A 209 -6.07 2.01 -19.98
CA THR A 209 -5.51 1.69 -21.31
C THR A 209 -5.92 0.29 -21.78
N GLN A 210 -5.94 -0.71 -20.90
CA GLN A 210 -6.32 -2.09 -21.26
C GLN A 210 -7.78 -2.23 -21.71
N ILE A 211 -8.68 -1.43 -21.15
CA ILE A 211 -10.11 -1.43 -21.52
C ILE A 211 -10.43 -0.42 -22.63
N GLY A 212 -9.42 0.21 -23.23
CA GLY A 212 -9.58 1.10 -24.38
C GLY A 212 -10.00 2.54 -24.07
N GLU A 213 -9.96 2.97 -22.80
CA GLU A 213 -10.25 4.38 -22.43
C GLU A 213 -9.13 5.33 -22.88
N PHE A 214 -7.91 4.82 -23.02
CA PHE A 214 -6.77 5.53 -23.58
C PHE A 214 -6.08 4.68 -24.66
N GLU A 215 -5.63 5.32 -25.75
CA GLU A 215 -4.80 4.66 -26.78
C GLU A 215 -3.44 4.21 -26.21
N ASP A 216 -2.80 5.07 -25.41
CA ASP A 216 -1.53 4.82 -24.74
C ASP A 216 -1.60 5.25 -23.27
N ASN A 217 -0.77 4.64 -22.41
CA ASN A 217 -0.74 5.00 -20.99
C ASN A 217 -0.21 6.44 -20.79
N PRO A 218 -1.02 7.37 -20.25
CA PRO A 218 -0.62 8.79 -20.14
C PRO A 218 0.57 9.01 -19.19
N LEU A 219 0.86 8.08 -18.29
CA LEU A 219 2.05 8.15 -17.42
C LEU A 219 3.37 8.14 -18.20
N GLY A 220 3.39 7.62 -19.43
CA GLY A 220 4.58 7.66 -20.29
C GLY A 220 4.97 9.07 -20.75
N ARG A 221 4.07 10.06 -20.57
CA ARG A 221 4.28 11.45 -20.99
C ARG A 221 4.91 12.33 -19.90
N ILE A 222 5.00 11.84 -18.67
CA ILE A 222 5.53 12.60 -17.53
C ILE A 222 6.70 11.88 -16.87
N THR A 223 7.64 12.66 -16.34
CA THR A 223 8.70 12.11 -15.48
C THR A 223 8.24 12.15 -14.04
N MET A 224 8.05 10.97 -13.47
CA MET A 224 7.59 10.83 -12.09
C MET A 224 8.75 11.01 -11.10
N PRO A 225 8.58 11.77 -10.01
CA PRO A 225 9.62 11.91 -8.98
C PRO A 225 10.04 10.56 -8.39
N THR A 226 11.32 10.36 -8.14
CA THR A 226 11.83 9.13 -7.52
C THR A 226 11.52 9.14 -6.04
N VAL A 227 10.78 8.13 -5.56
CA VAL A 227 10.53 7.94 -4.13
C VAL A 227 11.60 7.00 -3.59
N LEU A 228 12.60 7.54 -2.90
CA LEU A 228 13.62 6.76 -2.23
C LEU A 228 13.01 6.08 -1.01
N THR A 229 13.07 4.75 -0.94
CA THR A 229 12.65 4.01 0.25
C THR A 229 13.86 3.32 0.89
N VAL A 230 14.06 3.57 2.18
CA VAL A 230 15.09 2.87 2.95
C VAL A 230 14.65 1.42 3.11
N ARG A 231 15.35 0.51 2.42
CA ARG A 231 15.07 -0.93 2.53
C ARG A 231 15.73 -1.57 3.75
N GLN A 232 16.79 -0.95 4.28
CA GLN A 232 17.60 -1.49 5.37
C GLN A 232 17.03 -1.16 6.74
N VAL A 233 17.23 -2.07 7.68
CA VAL A 233 16.97 -1.85 9.11
C VAL A 233 18.01 -0.87 9.65
N ASP A 234 17.56 0.11 10.42
CA ASP A 234 18.44 1.01 11.17
C ASP A 234 19.01 0.24 12.37
N PRO A 235 20.34 0.05 12.48
CA PRO A 235 20.93 -0.69 13.60
C PRO A 235 20.55 -0.14 14.98
N ARG A 236 20.22 1.15 15.08
CA ARG A 236 19.84 1.80 16.35
C ARG A 236 18.51 1.30 16.92
N VAL A 237 17.67 0.61 16.15
CA VAL A 237 16.42 0.03 16.67
C VAL A 237 16.63 -1.33 17.33
N VAL A 238 17.76 -1.99 17.06
CA VAL A 238 18.04 -3.38 17.45
C VAL A 238 18.57 -3.42 18.88
N VAL A 239 17.84 -4.13 19.75
CA VAL A 239 18.25 -4.40 21.13
C VAL A 239 19.20 -5.59 21.20
N ASN A 240 20.11 -5.55 22.18
CA ASN A 240 20.92 -6.71 22.54
C ASN A 240 20.11 -7.71 23.42
N PRO A 241 20.62 -8.92 23.69
CA PRO A 241 19.88 -9.92 24.46
C PRO A 241 19.52 -9.52 25.89
N GLU A 242 20.35 -8.75 26.56
CA GLU A 242 20.10 -8.26 27.91
C GLU A 242 18.96 -7.24 27.91
N GLN A 243 19.01 -6.25 27.02
CA GLN A 243 17.97 -5.26 26.81
C GLN A 243 16.63 -5.89 26.41
N ALA A 244 16.66 -6.89 25.52
CA ALA A 244 15.46 -7.62 25.12
C ALA A 244 14.83 -8.36 26.30
N THR A 245 15.65 -9.02 27.13
CA THR A 245 15.17 -9.71 28.33
C THR A 245 14.59 -8.72 29.34
N SER A 246 15.27 -7.60 29.58
CA SER A 246 14.78 -6.52 30.45
C SER A 246 13.43 -5.98 29.97
N LEU A 247 13.28 -5.70 28.67
CA LEU A 247 12.03 -5.24 28.07
C LEU A 247 10.90 -6.26 28.22
N ILE A 248 11.16 -7.54 27.94
CA ILE A 248 10.16 -8.62 28.06
C ILE A 248 9.76 -8.80 29.54
N ASN A 249 10.70 -8.71 30.47
CA ASN A 249 10.39 -8.76 31.90
C ASN A 249 9.58 -7.54 32.35
N ALA A 250 9.91 -6.34 31.87
CA ALA A 250 9.18 -5.12 32.19
C ALA A 250 7.72 -5.15 31.74
N VAL A 251 7.40 -5.88 30.66
CA VAL A 251 6.01 -6.12 30.25
C VAL A 251 5.19 -6.75 31.37
N SER A 252 5.79 -7.59 32.23
CA SER A 252 5.06 -8.21 33.35
C SER A 252 4.57 -7.22 34.41
N TYR A 253 5.13 -6.01 34.46
CA TYR A 253 4.73 -4.95 35.40
C TYR A 253 3.66 -4.00 34.83
N VAL A 254 3.28 -4.15 33.56
CA VAL A 254 2.33 -3.26 32.90
C VAL A 254 0.88 -3.65 33.22
N GLY A 255 0.10 -2.68 33.69
CA GLY A 255 -1.36 -2.80 33.81
C GLY A 255 -1.88 -3.47 35.08
N GLY A 256 -1.10 -3.44 36.17
CA GLY A 256 -1.52 -3.89 37.51
C GLY A 256 -1.68 -5.41 37.65
N TYR A 257 -1.81 -5.89 38.89
CA TYR A 257 -1.89 -7.32 39.17
C TYR A 257 -3.20 -7.94 38.66
N GLU A 258 -4.35 -7.32 38.95
CA GLU A 258 -5.67 -7.90 38.63
C GLU A 258 -5.94 -7.96 37.13
N ARG A 259 -5.78 -6.85 36.40
CA ARG A 259 -5.99 -6.83 34.95
C ARG A 259 -4.92 -7.61 34.19
N ALA A 260 -3.69 -7.66 34.72
CA ALA A 260 -2.58 -8.42 34.17
C ALA A 260 -2.31 -8.15 32.67
N ARG A 261 -2.68 -6.96 32.18
CA ARG A 261 -2.67 -6.58 30.76
C ARG A 261 -1.32 -6.82 30.10
N GLY A 262 -0.24 -6.52 30.82
CA GLY A 262 1.13 -6.78 30.40
C GLY A 262 1.50 -8.26 30.49
N ARG A 263 1.32 -8.89 31.66
CA ARG A 263 1.67 -10.30 31.89
C ARG A 263 1.06 -11.25 30.86
N ARG A 264 -0.20 -11.05 30.48
CA ARG A 264 -0.89 -11.83 29.42
C ARG A 264 -0.21 -11.72 28.05
N LEU A 265 0.56 -10.66 27.81
CA LEU A 265 1.24 -10.40 26.54
C LEU A 265 2.75 -10.65 26.58
N MET A 266 3.31 -11.07 27.73
CA MET A 266 4.74 -11.36 27.86
C MET A 266 5.19 -12.41 26.83
N GLY A 267 4.46 -13.52 26.72
CA GLY A 267 4.74 -14.57 25.74
C GLY A 267 4.63 -14.10 24.28
N LEU A 268 3.76 -13.12 23.99
CA LEU A 268 3.59 -12.54 22.66
C LEU A 268 4.84 -11.76 22.22
N PHE A 269 5.39 -10.90 23.09
CA PHE A 269 6.66 -10.20 22.80
C PHE A 269 7.85 -11.15 22.79
N ALA A 270 7.88 -12.12 23.71
CA ALA A 270 8.89 -13.17 23.74
C ALA A 270 8.91 -13.96 22.42
N GLY A 271 7.75 -14.29 21.84
CA GLY A 271 7.66 -14.93 20.53
C GLY A 271 8.24 -14.09 19.40
N MET A 272 8.05 -12.76 19.42
CA MET A 272 8.64 -11.86 18.43
C MET A 272 10.18 -11.81 18.53
N TYR A 273 10.74 -11.91 19.73
CA TYR A 273 12.18 -11.85 19.96
C TYR A 273 12.88 -13.21 19.82
N TYR A 274 12.38 -14.25 20.45
CA TYR A 274 13.04 -15.56 20.51
C TYR A 274 12.74 -16.46 19.31
N ALA A 275 11.57 -16.32 18.70
CA ALA A 275 11.16 -17.07 17.50
C ALA A 275 11.04 -16.18 16.25
N GLY A 276 11.38 -14.89 16.38
CA GLY A 276 11.35 -13.96 15.26
C GLY A 276 9.95 -13.77 14.67
N LEU A 277 8.87 -14.05 15.40
CA LEU A 277 7.50 -14.02 14.86
C LEU A 277 7.11 -12.61 14.39
N ARG A 278 6.34 -12.49 13.30
CA ARG A 278 5.67 -11.22 13.00
C ARG A 278 4.59 -10.96 14.06
N PRO A 279 4.22 -9.71 14.38
CA PRO A 279 3.18 -9.43 15.35
C PRO A 279 1.86 -10.12 15.05
N ALA A 280 1.45 -10.17 13.78
CA ALA A 280 0.23 -10.89 13.37
C ALA A 280 0.35 -12.42 13.45
N GLU A 281 1.55 -12.97 13.36
CA GLU A 281 1.81 -14.41 13.59
C GLU A 281 1.75 -14.69 15.09
N ALA A 282 2.41 -13.88 15.92
CA ALA A 282 2.42 -14.01 17.37
C ALA A 282 1.00 -13.94 17.97
N VAL A 283 0.17 -12.99 17.53
CA VAL A 283 -1.24 -12.88 17.97
C VAL A 283 -2.08 -14.13 17.58
N GLY A 284 -1.69 -14.83 16.52
CA GLY A 284 -2.41 -15.99 16.00
C GLY A 284 -1.93 -17.33 16.54
N VAL A 285 -0.89 -17.38 17.38
CA VAL A 285 -0.37 -18.65 17.92
C VAL A 285 -1.44 -19.34 18.76
N ALA A 286 -1.67 -20.60 18.47
CA ALA A 286 -2.57 -21.47 19.22
C ALA A 286 -1.82 -22.67 19.82
N GLU A 287 -2.28 -23.14 20.97
CA GLU A 287 -1.71 -24.28 21.68
C GLU A 287 -1.64 -25.56 20.83
N PRO A 288 -2.67 -25.93 20.04
CA PRO A 288 -2.62 -27.15 19.21
C PRO A 288 -1.52 -27.13 18.14
N ASP A 289 -1.06 -25.94 17.77
CA ASP A 289 0.01 -25.75 16.78
C ASP A 289 1.41 -25.78 17.42
N CYS A 290 1.51 -25.95 18.73
CA CYS A 290 2.75 -25.88 19.49
C CYS A 290 3.16 -27.26 20.03
N THR A 291 4.46 -27.54 19.97
CA THR A 291 5.09 -28.60 20.75
C THR A 291 5.96 -27.95 21.81
N LEU A 292 5.53 -28.01 23.07
CA LEU A 292 6.15 -27.31 24.20
C LEU A 292 6.65 -28.32 25.25
N PRO A 293 7.81 -28.97 25.03
CA PRO A 293 8.32 -29.93 26.00
C PRO A 293 8.70 -29.26 27.33
N LEU A 294 8.70 -30.02 28.42
CA LEU A 294 9.11 -29.52 29.75
C LEU A 294 10.57 -29.01 29.75
N GLN A 295 11.43 -29.62 28.94
CA GLN A 295 12.83 -29.23 28.77
C GLN A 295 13.24 -29.31 27.31
N GLY A 296 14.18 -28.45 26.91
CA GLY A 296 14.74 -28.45 25.56
C GLY A 296 13.98 -27.56 24.57
N TRP A 297 14.21 -27.81 23.28
CA TRP A 297 13.63 -27.05 22.19
C TRP A 297 12.22 -27.52 21.88
N GLY A 298 11.33 -26.56 21.64
CA GLY A 298 10.00 -26.81 21.12
C GLY A 298 9.91 -26.41 19.65
N GLN A 299 8.68 -26.40 19.14
CA GLN A 299 8.39 -25.87 17.82
C GLN A 299 6.98 -25.30 17.79
N VAL A 300 6.75 -24.32 16.91
CA VAL A 300 5.41 -23.84 16.56
C VAL A 300 5.21 -24.00 15.07
N VAL A 301 4.06 -24.53 14.71
CA VAL A 301 3.64 -24.68 13.33
C VAL A 301 2.80 -23.47 12.96
N LEU A 302 3.35 -22.57 12.14
CA LEU A 302 2.63 -21.35 11.80
C LEU A 302 1.72 -21.60 10.60
N HIS A 303 0.47 -21.89 10.93
CA HIS A 303 -0.63 -21.89 10.00
C HIS A 303 -1.15 -20.45 9.89
N ARG A 304 -1.08 -19.87 8.68
CA ARG A 304 -1.78 -18.63 8.33
C ARG A 304 -1.22 -17.37 9.01
N THR A 305 -1.51 -16.24 8.40
CA THR A 305 -1.38 -14.92 9.04
C THR A 305 -2.77 -14.34 9.11
N ARG A 306 -3.24 -13.92 10.29
CA ARG A 306 -4.49 -13.16 10.44
C ARG A 306 -4.16 -11.66 10.45
N PRO A 307 -4.03 -10.98 9.29
CA PRO A 307 -3.82 -9.54 9.31
C PRO A 307 -5.05 -8.87 9.93
N THR A 308 -4.83 -8.06 10.96
CA THR A 308 -5.87 -7.20 11.53
C THR A 308 -6.13 -6.08 10.53
N VAL A 309 -7.16 -6.24 9.70
CA VAL A 309 -7.63 -5.18 8.81
C VAL A 309 -9.09 -5.03 9.18
N GLY A 310 -9.46 -3.86 9.72
CA GLY A 310 -10.78 -3.66 10.34
C GLY A 310 -11.93 -4.19 9.50
N LYS A 311 -13.08 -4.48 10.15
CA LYS A 311 -14.25 -5.19 9.61
C LYS A 311 -14.67 -4.81 8.18
N LYS A 312 -14.43 -3.57 7.80
CA LYS A 312 -14.73 -2.97 6.49
C LYS A 312 -13.98 -3.61 5.30
N TRP A 313 -12.88 -4.35 5.55
CA TRP A 313 -11.96 -4.82 4.51
C TRP A 313 -12.00 -6.33 4.28
N THR A 314 -12.73 -7.07 5.11
CA THR A 314 -12.79 -8.54 5.13
C THR A 314 -14.00 -9.02 4.32
N LYS A 315 -13.92 -10.23 3.75
CA LYS A 315 -15.08 -10.82 3.03
C LYS A 315 -16.22 -11.25 3.95
N THR A 316 -15.90 -11.51 5.22
CA THR A 316 -16.81 -12.10 6.22
C THR A 316 -17.53 -11.07 7.09
N GLY A 317 -17.17 -9.79 7.03
CA GLY A 317 -17.70 -8.75 7.94
C GLY A 317 -17.15 -8.83 9.38
N GLU A 318 -16.32 -9.83 9.68
CA GLU A 318 -15.53 -9.89 10.91
C GLU A 318 -14.29 -9.00 10.82
N ALA A 319 -13.66 -8.63 11.94
CA ALA A 319 -12.44 -7.80 11.90
C ALA A 319 -11.21 -8.54 11.33
N HIS A 320 -11.43 -9.77 10.87
CA HIS A 320 -10.43 -10.74 10.46
C HIS A 320 -10.89 -11.42 9.18
N ASP A 321 -9.96 -11.57 8.23
CA ASP A 321 -10.14 -12.44 7.07
C ASP A 321 -9.01 -13.48 7.15
N ASP A 322 -9.35 -14.75 6.92
CA ASP A 322 -8.39 -15.83 6.94
C ASP A 322 -7.45 -15.70 5.74
N ARG A 323 -6.13 -15.62 5.97
CA ARG A 323 -5.14 -15.55 4.89
C ARG A 323 -3.94 -16.47 5.09
N GLY A 324 -3.53 -17.14 4.02
CA GLY A 324 -2.18 -17.70 3.86
C GLY A 324 -1.07 -16.64 3.79
N LEU A 325 0.17 -17.05 4.08
CA LEU A 325 1.34 -16.18 4.19
C LEU A 325 1.58 -15.31 2.92
N LYS A 326 2.22 -14.14 3.09
CA LYS A 326 2.53 -13.22 1.98
C LYS A 326 3.38 -13.93 0.90
N ASN A 327 2.94 -13.82 -0.36
CA ASN A 327 3.62 -14.26 -1.59
C ASN A 327 3.88 -15.77 -1.75
N ARG A 328 3.07 -16.64 -1.13
CA ARG A 328 3.14 -18.09 -1.37
C ARG A 328 1.75 -18.69 -1.57
N ALA A 329 1.68 -19.90 -2.12
CA ALA A 329 0.43 -20.64 -2.31
C ALA A 329 -0.31 -20.79 -0.96
N ALA A 330 -1.64 -20.86 -0.99
CA ALA A 330 -2.51 -20.74 0.18
C ALA A 330 -2.31 -21.80 1.30
N GLN A 331 -1.43 -22.79 1.11
CA GLN A 331 -1.28 -23.98 1.95
C GLN A 331 0.11 -24.15 2.57
N GLU A 332 1.06 -23.23 2.37
CA GLU A 332 2.42 -23.44 2.87
C GLU A 332 2.54 -23.13 4.37
N VAL A 333 2.86 -24.18 5.14
CA VAL A 333 3.07 -24.17 6.58
C VAL A 333 4.56 -24.03 6.85
N ARG A 334 4.96 -23.23 7.85
CA ARG A 334 6.36 -23.15 8.29
C ARG A 334 6.49 -23.56 9.75
N VAL A 335 7.42 -24.47 10.01
CA VAL A 335 7.78 -24.88 11.37
C VAL A 335 8.85 -23.92 11.89
N VAL A 336 8.64 -23.35 13.07
CA VAL A 336 9.61 -22.45 13.70
C VAL A 336 10.10 -23.09 15.00
N PRO A 337 11.41 -23.36 15.12
CA PRO A 337 11.96 -23.91 16.35
C PRO A 337 11.88 -22.86 17.47
N LEU A 338 11.45 -23.30 18.66
CA LEU A 338 11.29 -22.48 19.85
C LEU A 338 12.46 -22.77 20.81
N PRO A 339 13.30 -21.78 21.13
CA PRO A 339 14.38 -22.00 22.09
C PRO A 339 13.83 -22.29 23.50
N PRO A 340 14.56 -23.00 24.37
CA PRO A 340 14.08 -23.43 25.67
C PRO A 340 13.53 -22.30 26.55
N GLN A 341 14.09 -21.10 26.44
CA GLN A 341 13.61 -19.90 27.15
C GLN A 341 12.18 -19.54 26.75
N LEU A 342 11.88 -19.59 25.44
CA LEU A 342 10.56 -19.28 24.92
C LEU A 342 9.54 -20.35 25.31
N VAL A 343 9.93 -21.62 25.24
CA VAL A 343 9.08 -22.75 25.67
C VAL A 343 8.65 -22.57 27.13
N ARG A 344 9.58 -22.23 28.03
CA ARG A 344 9.25 -21.95 29.44
C ARG A 344 8.28 -20.78 29.60
N ILE A 345 8.50 -19.68 28.87
CA ILE A 345 7.62 -18.50 28.94
C ILE A 345 6.21 -18.84 28.45
N TRP A 346 6.08 -19.64 27.39
CA TRP A 346 4.78 -20.04 26.85
C TRP A 346 4.06 -21.06 27.74
N ASN A 347 4.76 -22.08 28.26
CA ASN A 347 4.20 -22.99 29.27
C ASN A 347 3.70 -22.22 30.49
N TRP A 348 4.51 -21.30 31.04
CA TRP A 348 4.08 -20.43 32.14
C TRP A 348 2.83 -19.60 31.79
N SER A 349 2.76 -19.07 30.55
CA SER A 349 1.61 -18.28 30.10
C SER A 349 0.33 -19.12 30.05
N ILE A 350 0.42 -20.36 29.55
CA ILE A 350 -0.69 -21.32 29.48
C ILE A 350 -1.13 -21.70 30.90
N GLU A 351 -0.20 -22.07 31.77
CA GLU A 351 -0.50 -22.45 33.16
C GLU A 351 -1.14 -21.31 33.95
N THR A 352 -0.72 -20.07 33.70
CA THR A 352 -1.18 -18.89 34.47
C THR A 352 -2.50 -18.32 33.95
N PHE A 353 -2.71 -18.29 32.62
CA PHE A 353 -3.82 -17.57 32.01
C PHE A 353 -4.79 -18.47 31.24
N GLY A 354 -4.44 -19.73 31.00
CA GLY A 354 -5.15 -20.62 30.09
C GLY A 354 -5.01 -20.19 28.64
N THR A 355 -5.89 -20.73 27.79
CA THR A 355 -6.04 -20.36 26.39
C THR A 355 -7.39 -19.68 26.15
N ALA A 356 -7.54 -19.01 25.01
CA ALA A 356 -8.86 -18.63 24.53
C ALA A 356 -9.69 -19.87 24.14
N ASP A 357 -11.00 -19.70 23.97
CA ASP A 357 -11.92 -20.77 23.54
C ASP A 357 -11.51 -21.42 22.22
N ASP A 358 -10.85 -20.67 21.33
CA ASP A 358 -10.31 -21.16 20.05
C ASP A 358 -8.85 -21.65 20.14
N GLY A 359 -8.33 -21.88 21.36
CA GLY A 359 -7.00 -22.42 21.61
C GLY A 359 -5.85 -21.41 21.50
N ARG A 360 -6.12 -20.13 21.22
CA ARG A 360 -5.08 -19.09 21.13
C ARG A 360 -4.38 -18.87 22.47
N LEU A 361 -3.05 -18.74 22.43
CA LEU A 361 -2.24 -18.45 23.61
C LEU A 361 -2.40 -17.02 24.10
N PHE A 362 -2.66 -16.07 23.19
CA PHE A 362 -2.74 -14.65 23.51
C PHE A 362 -4.08 -14.06 23.09
N PHE A 363 -4.80 -13.53 24.06
CA PHE A 363 -6.15 -13.01 23.89
C PHE A 363 -6.37 -11.79 24.78
N ASN A 364 -7.37 -10.98 24.42
CA ASN A 364 -7.78 -9.83 25.23
C ASN A 364 -8.61 -10.28 26.44
N GLU A 365 -8.91 -9.38 27.37
CA GLU A 365 -9.67 -9.68 28.61
C GLU A 365 -11.06 -10.30 28.36
N ARG A 366 -11.60 -10.20 27.14
CA ARG A 366 -12.89 -10.77 26.71
C ARG A 366 -12.74 -12.06 25.88
N GLY A 367 -11.56 -12.67 25.84
CA GLY A 367 -11.28 -13.86 25.01
C GLY A 367 -11.03 -13.58 23.51
N GLY A 368 -11.21 -12.34 23.07
CA GLY A 368 -11.04 -11.95 21.66
C GLY A 368 -9.58 -11.77 21.23
N LEU A 369 -9.37 -11.36 19.98
CA LEU A 369 -8.04 -11.06 19.45
C LEU A 369 -7.41 -9.83 20.10
N VAL A 370 -6.08 -9.88 20.25
CA VAL A 370 -5.29 -8.74 20.75
C VAL A 370 -5.13 -7.73 19.63
N GLY A 371 -5.78 -6.57 19.79
CA GLY A 371 -5.65 -5.46 18.85
C GLY A 371 -4.23 -4.86 18.84
N SER A 372 -3.82 -4.31 17.69
CA SER A 372 -2.50 -3.68 17.55
C SER A 372 -2.28 -2.53 18.51
N SER A 373 -3.26 -1.63 18.63
CA SER A 373 -3.22 -0.53 19.60
C SER A 373 -2.97 -1.02 21.03
N THR A 374 -3.55 -2.16 21.41
CA THR A 374 -3.40 -2.73 22.76
C THR A 374 -1.96 -3.13 23.05
N TYR A 375 -1.35 -3.97 22.20
CA TYR A 375 0.02 -4.41 22.45
C TYR A 375 1.04 -3.27 22.23
N TYR A 376 0.78 -2.31 21.33
CA TYR A 376 1.64 -1.12 21.19
C TYR A 376 1.64 -0.27 22.46
N ARG A 377 0.47 -0.08 23.09
CA ARG A 377 0.36 0.67 24.35
C ARG A 377 1.13 -0.02 25.47
N VAL A 378 0.96 -1.34 25.61
CA VAL A 378 1.71 -2.14 26.60
C VAL A 378 3.21 -2.04 26.37
N TRP A 379 3.65 -2.13 25.11
CA TRP A 379 5.06 -2.01 24.77
C TRP A 379 5.64 -0.64 25.12
N SER A 380 4.90 0.43 24.81
CA SER A 380 5.33 1.80 25.15
C SER A 380 5.51 2.00 26.65
N GLU A 381 4.61 1.46 27.47
CA GLU A 381 4.73 1.50 28.93
C GLU A 381 5.90 0.64 29.41
N ALA A 382 6.07 -0.58 28.88
CA ALA A 382 7.19 -1.45 29.22
C ALA A 382 8.57 -0.81 28.90
N ARG A 383 8.68 -0.07 27.79
CA ARG A 383 9.90 0.68 27.47
C ARG A 383 10.26 1.71 28.54
N GLN A 384 9.27 2.41 29.09
CA GLN A 384 9.51 3.40 30.16
C GLN A 384 9.99 2.75 31.46
N LEU A 385 9.61 1.49 31.70
CA LEU A 385 10.03 0.72 32.87
C LEU A 385 11.41 0.06 32.68
N ALA A 386 11.73 -0.40 31.47
CA ALA A 386 12.92 -1.20 31.20
C ALA A 386 14.17 -0.39 30.83
N LEU A 387 14.00 0.81 30.28
CA LEU A 387 15.08 1.58 29.65
C LEU A 387 15.32 2.91 30.39
N PRO A 388 16.58 3.37 30.48
CA PRO A 388 16.91 4.73 30.89
C PRO A 388 16.18 5.79 30.03
N PRO A 389 15.87 6.99 30.57
CA PRO A 389 15.10 8.02 29.88
C PRO A 389 15.63 8.41 28.49
N ASP A 390 16.94 8.46 28.33
CA ASP A 390 17.65 8.76 27.09
C ASP A 390 17.47 7.64 26.04
N LEU A 391 17.48 6.37 26.45
CA LEU A 391 17.17 5.24 25.56
C LEU A 391 15.68 5.15 25.23
N VAL A 392 14.78 5.57 26.12
CA VAL A 392 13.34 5.67 25.82
C VAL A 392 13.07 6.68 24.69
N LYS A 393 13.76 7.82 24.72
CA LYS A 393 13.70 8.87 23.68
C LYS A 393 14.38 8.45 22.37
N SER A 394 15.27 7.48 22.41
CA SER A 394 15.95 6.92 21.25
C SER A 394 15.02 6.00 20.42
N PRO A 395 15.41 5.67 19.17
CA PRO A 395 14.65 4.72 18.34
C PRO A 395 14.78 3.26 18.81
N LEU A 396 15.58 2.98 19.85
CA LEU A 396 15.82 1.63 20.37
C LEU A 396 14.51 0.94 20.76
N ALA A 397 14.22 -0.17 20.08
CA ALA A 397 13.01 -0.96 20.30
C ALA A 397 11.72 -0.12 20.33
N ALA A 398 11.64 0.97 19.56
CA ALA A 398 10.49 1.88 19.58
C ALA A 398 9.17 1.17 19.25
N ARG A 399 9.21 0.13 18.41
CA ARG A 399 8.06 -0.68 18.01
C ARG A 399 8.24 -2.13 18.46
N PRO A 400 7.15 -2.85 18.76
CA PRO A 400 7.20 -4.30 18.99
C PRO A 400 7.85 -5.07 17.83
N TYR A 401 7.66 -4.61 16.59
CA TYR A 401 8.26 -5.21 15.40
C TYR A 401 9.80 -5.18 15.41
N ASP A 402 10.40 -4.26 16.15
CA ASP A 402 11.86 -4.15 16.26
C ASP A 402 12.46 -5.34 17.03
N LEU A 403 11.67 -6.07 17.86
CA LEU A 403 12.10 -7.34 18.47
C LEU A 403 12.39 -8.41 17.43
N ARG A 404 11.59 -8.48 16.36
CA ARG A 404 11.87 -9.36 15.23
C ARG A 404 13.12 -8.93 14.49
N HIS A 405 13.35 -7.62 14.36
CA HIS A 405 14.60 -7.12 13.77
C HIS A 405 15.80 -7.52 14.61
N ALA A 406 15.71 -7.43 15.94
CA ALA A 406 16.73 -7.89 16.85
C ALA A 406 16.96 -9.40 16.75
N ALA A 407 15.91 -10.22 16.77
CA ALA A 407 15.97 -11.67 16.60
C ALA A 407 16.80 -12.09 15.39
N LEU A 408 16.41 -11.62 14.20
CA LEU A 408 17.04 -12.03 12.95
C LEU A 408 18.47 -11.49 12.83
N SER A 409 18.74 -10.29 13.34
CA SER A 409 20.09 -9.72 13.37
C SER A 409 21.00 -10.55 14.29
N SER A 410 20.51 -10.91 15.48
CA SER A 410 21.25 -11.71 16.46
C SER A 410 21.58 -13.11 15.93
N TRP A 411 20.64 -13.78 15.25
CA TRP A 411 20.92 -15.10 14.66
C TRP A 411 21.97 -15.03 13.56
N LEU A 412 21.89 -14.03 12.68
CA LEU A 412 22.90 -13.83 11.64
C LEU A 412 24.28 -13.49 12.22
N ASN A 413 24.32 -12.67 13.28
CA ASN A 413 25.56 -12.34 13.99
C ASN A 413 26.13 -13.53 14.77
N ALA A 414 25.28 -14.43 15.26
CA ALA A 414 25.69 -15.69 15.89
C ALA A 414 26.22 -16.73 14.88
N GLY A 415 26.25 -16.42 13.58
CA GLY A 415 26.80 -17.30 12.55
C GLY A 415 25.80 -18.28 11.95
N VAL A 416 24.51 -18.20 12.31
CA VAL A 416 23.48 -19.06 11.70
C VAL A 416 23.40 -18.77 10.18
N PRO A 417 23.40 -19.79 9.31
CA PRO A 417 23.33 -19.61 7.86
C PRO A 417 22.12 -18.74 7.44
N SER A 418 22.31 -17.85 6.47
CA SER A 418 21.24 -16.97 5.98
C SER A 418 20.05 -17.73 5.40
N THR A 419 20.27 -18.94 4.86
CA THR A 419 19.22 -19.85 4.37
C THR A 419 18.31 -20.31 5.51
N GLU A 420 18.91 -20.82 6.59
CA GLU A 420 18.22 -21.25 7.81
C GLU A 420 17.45 -20.09 8.45
N VAL A 421 18.09 -18.91 8.60
CA VAL A 421 17.42 -17.72 9.15
C VAL A 421 16.25 -17.28 8.26
N ALA A 422 16.41 -17.33 6.93
CA ALA A 422 15.35 -16.96 6.00
C ALA A 422 14.15 -17.90 6.08
N GLU A 423 14.38 -19.20 6.19
CA GLU A 423 13.36 -20.22 6.38
C GLU A 423 12.61 -20.02 7.71
N ARG A 424 13.34 -19.95 8.83
CA ARG A 424 12.79 -19.66 10.17
C ARG A 424 12.07 -18.32 10.26
N ALA A 425 12.40 -17.36 9.41
CA ALA A 425 11.73 -16.07 9.35
C ALA A 425 10.55 -16.03 8.37
N GLY A 426 10.45 -16.98 7.43
CA GLY A 426 9.51 -16.87 6.30
C GLY A 426 9.83 -15.68 5.38
N ASN A 427 11.12 -15.48 5.07
CA ASN A 427 11.64 -14.47 4.15
C ASN A 427 12.38 -15.16 2.98
N SER A 428 12.65 -14.45 1.89
CA SER A 428 13.68 -14.88 0.93
C SER A 428 15.06 -14.46 1.44
N VAL A 429 16.11 -15.21 1.06
CA VAL A 429 17.50 -14.90 1.41
C VAL A 429 17.90 -13.50 0.93
N GLU A 430 17.49 -13.13 -0.30
CA GLU A 430 17.73 -11.81 -0.87
C GLU A 430 17.12 -10.69 0.00
N VAL A 431 15.85 -10.84 0.40
CA VAL A 431 15.17 -9.84 1.25
C VAL A 431 15.81 -9.77 2.63
N LEU A 432 16.25 -10.91 3.18
CA LEU A 432 16.94 -10.95 4.47
C LEU A 432 18.26 -10.17 4.39
N ASN A 433 19.15 -10.51 3.45
CA ASN A 433 20.44 -9.85 3.31
C ASN A 433 20.29 -8.36 2.98
N ALA A 434 19.38 -7.99 2.08
CA ALA A 434 19.13 -6.60 1.72
C ALA A 434 18.61 -5.75 2.89
N ARG A 435 17.86 -6.35 3.84
CA ARG A 435 17.33 -5.65 5.02
C ARG A 435 18.35 -5.55 6.15
N TYR A 436 19.10 -6.62 6.42
CA TYR A 436 19.90 -6.75 7.65
C TYR A 436 21.39 -6.46 7.47
N ALA A 437 21.87 -6.17 6.25
CA ALA A 437 23.28 -5.91 5.97
C ALA A 437 23.96 -4.93 6.95
N LYS A 438 23.28 -3.84 7.35
CA LYS A 438 23.83 -2.85 8.29
C LYS A 438 23.91 -3.34 9.74
N CYS A 439 23.12 -4.35 10.12
CA CYS A 439 23.10 -4.91 11.47
C CYS A 439 24.19 -5.98 11.67
N LEU A 440 24.91 -6.37 10.61
CA LEU A 440 25.98 -7.37 10.64
C LEU A 440 27.36 -6.80 11.00
N HIS A 441 27.40 -5.68 11.73
CA HIS A 441 28.64 -5.00 12.10
C HIS A 441 29.52 -5.91 12.97
N GLY A 442 30.82 -5.96 12.70
CA GLY A 442 31.78 -6.86 13.38
C GLY A 442 31.91 -8.28 12.78
N ARG A 443 31.08 -8.67 11.81
CA ARG A 443 31.16 -10.00 11.18
C ARG A 443 32.47 -10.24 10.43
N HIS A 444 33.19 -9.20 10.01
CA HIS A 444 34.52 -9.34 9.40
C HIS A 444 35.53 -9.96 10.38
N VAL A 445 35.43 -9.68 11.69
CA VAL A 445 36.32 -10.28 12.70
C VAL A 445 36.04 -11.78 12.83
N VAL A 446 34.77 -12.16 12.86
CA VAL A 446 34.36 -13.58 12.90
C VAL A 446 34.72 -14.29 11.61
N ALA A 447 34.50 -13.65 10.46
CA ALA A 447 34.87 -14.19 9.15
C ALA A 447 36.38 -14.37 9.02
N ASN A 448 37.17 -13.40 9.48
CA ASN A 448 38.63 -13.51 9.51
C ASN A 448 39.09 -14.67 10.38
N ARG A 449 38.52 -14.85 11.60
CA ARG A 449 38.84 -16.02 12.44
C ARG A 449 38.48 -17.34 11.78
N LEU A 450 37.35 -17.42 11.07
CA LEU A 450 36.97 -18.63 10.33
C LEU A 450 37.94 -18.92 9.17
N ILE A 451 38.41 -17.88 8.49
CA ILE A 451 39.41 -17.99 7.42
C ILE A 451 40.78 -18.39 8.00
N GLU A 452 41.18 -17.79 9.11
CA GLU A 452 42.41 -18.15 9.86
C GLU A 452 42.36 -19.62 10.30
N ASN A 453 41.23 -20.06 10.87
CA ASN A 453 41.05 -21.47 11.25
C ASN A 453 41.14 -22.40 10.04
N LEU A 454 40.53 -22.05 8.91
CA LEU A 454 40.63 -22.83 7.67
C LEU A 454 42.07 -22.95 7.20
N TYR A 455 42.86 -21.87 7.24
CA TYR A 455 44.28 -21.93 6.84
C TYR A 455 45.14 -22.70 7.85
N GLY A 456 44.84 -22.60 9.14
CA GLY A 456 45.50 -23.39 10.19
C GLY A 456 45.20 -24.90 10.13
N GLU A 457 44.19 -25.35 9.37
CA GLU A 457 43.97 -26.78 9.10
C GLU A 457 44.95 -27.37 8.06
N TYR A 458 45.71 -26.52 7.35
CA TYR A 458 46.68 -26.92 6.31
C TYR A 458 48.14 -26.55 6.65
N GLU A 459 48.39 -25.97 7.83
CA GLU A 459 49.72 -25.85 8.45
C GLU A 459 49.92 -26.98 9.47
#